data_AF-A0A2K8YWT0-F1
#
_entry.id   AF-A0A2K8YWT0-F1
#
_cell.length_a   1.000
_cell.length_b   1.000
_cell.length_c   1.000
_cell.angle_alpha   90.00
_cell.angle_beta   90.00
_cell.angle_gamma   90.00
#
_symmetry.space_group_name_H-M   'P 1'
#
loop_
_entity.id
_entity.type
_entity.pdbx_description
1 polymer ?
#
loop_
_entity_poly.entity_id
_entity_poly.type
_entity_poly.pdbx_seq_one_letter_code
_entity_poly.pdbx_strand_id
1 'polypeptide(L)'
;MKKVFTLPVGLILLLALSSSFVDPANPMVGRWQQQIDGVTLLVNFRPDGSYDGFVNGKSYLTGRYYVRQDTIGLTDGKCNPTYFGTYRLQFLVPDSVRFTAILDTCRDRREAVPTLALGRVTPGKP
;
A
#
# COMPACT_ATOMS: atom_id res chain seq x y z
N MET A 1 -63.44 31.89 5.74
CA MET A 1 -61.99 32.17 5.88
C MET A 1 -61.23 30.86 5.84
N LYS A 2 -60.57 30.52 4.72
CA LYS A 2 -59.78 29.28 4.57
C LYS A 2 -58.33 29.69 4.31
N LYS A 3 -57.44 29.42 5.26
CA LYS A 3 -56.01 29.71 5.14
C LYS A 3 -55.35 28.57 4.36
N VAL A 4 -54.89 28.85 3.15
CA VAL A 4 -54.10 27.91 2.35
C VAL A 4 -52.66 28.01 2.83
N PHE A 5 -52.16 26.96 3.47
CA PHE A 5 -50.74 26.82 3.81
C PHE A 5 -50.01 26.25 2.59
N THR A 6 -49.32 27.11 1.86
CA THR A 6 -48.33 26.71 0.85
C THR A 6 -47.05 26.29 1.57
N LEU A 7 -46.80 24.99 1.67
CA LEU A 7 -45.50 24.42 2.04
C LEU A 7 -44.51 24.65 0.88
N PRO A 8 -43.26 25.10 1.15
CA PRO A 8 -42.28 25.30 0.10
C PRO A 8 -41.74 23.96 -0.37
N VAL A 9 -41.99 23.62 -1.64
CA VAL A 9 -41.53 22.41 -2.35
C VAL A 9 -40.00 22.37 -2.53
N GLY A 10 -39.25 23.33 -1.98
CA GLY A 10 -37.83 23.54 -2.27
C GLY A 10 -36.81 22.77 -1.44
N LEU A 11 -37.21 22.05 -0.38
CA LEU A 11 -36.25 21.53 0.63
C LEU A 11 -36.05 20.00 0.64
N ILE A 12 -36.44 19.28 -0.41
CA ILE A 12 -36.33 17.79 -0.47
C ILE A 12 -35.36 17.31 -1.57
N LEU A 13 -34.55 18.19 -2.18
CA LEU A 13 -33.58 17.81 -3.22
C LEU A 13 -32.09 17.86 -2.78
N LEU A 14 -31.82 17.90 -1.47
CA LEU A 14 -30.46 17.97 -0.92
C LEU A 14 -30.09 16.78 -0.02
N LEU A 15 -30.85 15.68 -0.07
CA LEU A 15 -30.46 14.43 0.59
C LEU A 15 -29.88 13.43 -0.42
N ALA A 16 -28.63 13.05 -0.15
CA ALA A 16 -28.01 11.77 -0.47
C ALA A 16 -27.39 11.58 -1.87
N LEU A 17 -26.44 12.45 -2.24
CA LEU A 17 -25.19 11.96 -2.84
C LEU A 17 -24.15 11.78 -1.74
N SER A 18 -24.41 10.87 -0.80
CA SER A 18 -23.33 10.29 0.00
C SER A 18 -22.61 9.29 -0.90
N SER A 19 -21.75 9.80 -1.78
CA SER A 19 -20.76 8.98 -2.47
C SER A 19 -19.94 8.30 -1.40
N SER A 20 -20.20 7.01 -1.15
CA SER A 20 -19.33 6.19 -0.34
C SER A 20 -17.98 6.21 -1.06
N PHE A 21 -17.07 7.06 -0.59
CA PHE A 21 -15.67 7.01 -1.00
C PHE A 21 -15.12 5.69 -0.46
N VAL A 22 -15.29 4.63 -1.24
CA VAL A 22 -14.57 3.39 -1.04
C VAL A 22 -13.13 3.74 -1.41
N ASP A 23 -12.27 3.85 -0.40
CA ASP A 23 -10.85 3.98 -0.64
C ASP A 23 -10.43 2.85 -1.60
N PRO A 24 -9.78 3.17 -2.73
CA PRO A 24 -9.34 2.13 -3.65
C PRO A 24 -8.49 1.13 -2.89
N ALA A 25 -8.75 -0.17 -3.12
CA ALA A 25 -8.07 -1.24 -2.44
C ALA A 25 -6.54 -1.02 -2.54
N ASN A 26 -5.85 -1.10 -1.40
CA ASN A 26 -4.41 -0.84 -1.33
C ASN A 26 -3.69 -1.75 -2.34
N PRO A 27 -3.04 -1.18 -3.37
CA PRO A 27 -2.50 -1.94 -4.49
C PRO A 27 -1.36 -2.86 -4.05
N MET A 28 -0.73 -2.61 -2.90
CA MET A 28 0.37 -3.44 -2.42
C MET A 28 -0.10 -4.70 -1.69
N VAL A 29 -1.36 -4.82 -1.26
CA VAL A 29 -1.85 -6.02 -0.56
C VAL A 29 -1.62 -7.27 -1.40
N GLY A 30 -1.02 -8.29 -0.79
CA GLY A 30 -0.71 -9.57 -1.42
C GLY A 30 0.77 -9.96 -1.31
N ARG A 31 1.14 -11.02 -2.02
CA ARG A 31 2.50 -11.55 -2.08
C ARG A 31 3.25 -11.02 -3.30
N TRP A 32 4.50 -10.67 -3.07
CA TRP A 32 5.41 -10.09 -4.03
C TRP A 32 6.76 -10.76 -3.94
N GLN A 33 7.45 -10.90 -5.07
CA GLN A 33 8.70 -11.62 -5.14
C GLN A 33 9.67 -10.95 -6.10
N GLN A 34 10.96 -11.10 -5.80
CA GLN A 34 12.06 -10.86 -6.72
C GLN A 34 13.07 -11.99 -6.59
N GLN A 35 13.67 -12.38 -7.71
CA GLN A 35 14.76 -13.34 -7.75
C GLN A 35 16.00 -12.67 -8.33
N ILE A 36 17.13 -12.73 -7.61
CA ILE A 36 18.42 -12.19 -8.03
C ILE A 36 19.48 -13.24 -7.68
N ASP A 37 20.26 -13.69 -8.66
CA ASP A 37 21.42 -14.58 -8.46
C ASP A 37 21.16 -15.79 -7.56
N GLY A 38 20.02 -16.47 -7.77
CA GLY A 38 19.61 -17.64 -6.98
C GLY A 38 19.04 -17.31 -5.59
N VAL A 39 19.01 -16.04 -5.19
CA VAL A 39 18.33 -15.56 -3.98
C VAL A 39 16.90 -15.16 -4.31
N THR A 40 15.95 -15.69 -3.55
CA THR A 40 14.52 -15.33 -3.63
C THR A 40 14.16 -14.44 -2.46
N LEU A 41 13.78 -13.19 -2.75
CA LEU A 41 13.13 -12.29 -1.81
C LEU A 41 11.63 -12.40 -2.00
N LEU A 42 10.89 -12.70 -0.93
CA LEU A 42 9.43 -12.67 -0.92
C LEU A 42 8.94 -11.69 0.15
N VAL A 43 7.97 -10.86 -0.20
CA VAL A 43 7.33 -9.90 0.70
C VAL A 43 5.82 -10.12 0.68
N ASN A 44 5.22 -10.25 1.86
CA ASN A 44 3.78 -10.42 2.00
C ASN A 44 3.16 -9.22 2.72
N PHE A 45 2.45 -8.37 1.99
CA PHE A 45 1.76 -7.19 2.51
C PHE A 45 0.32 -7.56 2.86
N ARG A 46 -0.08 -7.35 4.12
CA ARG A 46 -1.41 -7.70 4.64
C ARG A 46 -2.35 -6.49 4.70
N PRO A 47 -3.68 -6.69 4.56
CA PRO A 47 -4.65 -5.60 4.65
C PRO A 47 -4.62 -4.78 5.96
N ASP A 48 -4.10 -5.35 7.04
CA ASP A 48 -3.99 -4.70 8.36
C ASP A 48 -2.80 -3.73 8.49
N GLY A 49 -2.07 -3.50 7.40
CA GLY A 49 -0.89 -2.64 7.37
C GLY A 49 0.36 -3.29 7.95
N SER A 50 0.41 -4.62 8.09
CA SER A 50 1.64 -5.37 8.42
C SER A 50 2.24 -6.04 7.19
N TYR A 51 3.53 -6.32 7.24
CA TYR A 51 4.19 -7.14 6.22
C TYR A 51 5.30 -8.01 6.78
N ASP A 52 5.58 -9.10 6.07
CA ASP A 52 6.72 -9.97 6.34
C ASP A 52 7.62 -10.04 5.11
N GLY A 53 8.93 -10.04 5.34
CA GLY A 53 9.96 -10.31 4.34
C GLY A 53 10.63 -11.66 4.60
N PHE A 54 10.85 -12.42 3.54
CA PHE A 54 11.51 -13.72 3.55
C PHE A 54 12.66 -13.73 2.54
N VAL A 55 13.79 -14.33 2.91
CA VAL A 55 14.91 -14.57 2.01
C VAL A 55 15.12 -16.08 1.94
N ASN A 56 15.04 -16.65 0.74
CA ASN A 56 15.12 -18.10 0.50
C ASN A 56 14.17 -18.91 1.40
N GLY A 57 12.93 -18.41 1.56
CA GLY A 57 11.89 -19.05 2.38
C GLY A 57 12.05 -18.88 3.90
N LYS A 58 13.16 -18.31 4.38
CA LYS A 58 13.38 -18.03 5.81
C LYS A 58 12.90 -16.63 6.15
N SER A 59 12.21 -16.49 7.30
CA SER A 59 11.81 -15.17 7.81
C SER A 59 13.04 -14.28 7.97
N TYR A 60 12.97 -13.07 7.43
CA TYR A 60 14.09 -12.13 7.38
C TYR A 60 13.77 -10.84 8.14
N LEU A 61 12.54 -10.32 8.00
CA LEU A 61 12.07 -9.14 8.73
C LEU A 61 10.54 -9.11 8.79
N THR A 62 10.01 -8.33 9.72
CA THR A 62 8.59 -8.00 9.82
C THR A 62 8.45 -6.52 10.10
N GLY A 63 7.32 -5.95 9.70
CA GLY A 63 7.15 -4.52 9.73
C GLY A 63 5.72 -4.03 9.58
N ARG A 64 5.56 -2.70 9.58
CA ARG A 64 4.31 -2.02 9.29
C ARG A 64 4.47 -1.20 8.01
N TYR A 65 3.38 -1.05 7.28
CA TYR A 65 3.35 -0.23 6.08
C TYR A 65 2.04 0.52 5.95
N TYR A 66 2.07 1.59 5.17
CA TYR A 66 0.87 2.25 4.66
C TYR A 66 1.07 2.56 3.18
N VAL A 67 -0.03 2.72 2.44
CA VAL A 67 0.00 3.26 1.09
C VAL A 67 -0.96 4.44 1.03
N ARG A 68 -0.49 5.56 0.49
CA ARG A 68 -1.29 6.76 0.19
C ARG A 68 -0.95 7.19 -1.22
N GLN A 69 -1.91 7.09 -2.13
CA GLN A 69 -1.71 7.35 -3.57
C GLN A 69 -0.55 6.51 -4.12
N ASP A 70 0.53 7.15 -4.55
CA ASP A 70 1.73 6.53 -5.09
C ASP A 70 2.88 6.49 -4.06
N THR A 71 2.60 6.68 -2.78
CA THR A 71 3.61 6.65 -1.72
C THR A 71 3.36 5.51 -0.77
N ILE A 72 4.40 4.70 -0.55
CA ILE A 72 4.45 3.70 0.51
C ILE A 72 5.32 4.20 1.65
N GLY A 73 4.85 4.02 2.88
CA GLY A 73 5.69 4.11 4.07
C GLY A 73 6.01 2.71 4.58
N LEU A 74 7.26 2.48 4.98
CA LEU A 74 7.73 1.22 5.56
C LEU A 74 8.42 1.44 6.91
N THR A 75 8.17 0.55 7.85
CA THR A 75 8.91 0.41 9.11
C THR A 75 9.12 -1.06 9.41
N ASP A 76 10.23 -1.41 10.04
CA ASP A 76 10.60 -2.78 10.41
C ASP A 76 11.51 -2.76 11.63
N GLY A 77 11.72 -3.92 12.26
CA GLY A 77 12.54 -4.04 13.47
C GLY A 77 14.06 -3.98 13.26
N LYS A 78 14.55 -3.97 12.00
CA LYS A 78 15.98 -3.72 11.72
C LYS A 78 16.26 -2.23 11.66
N CYS A 79 15.26 -1.47 11.24
CA CYS A 79 15.20 -0.03 11.41
C CYS A 79 14.47 0.34 12.72
N ASN A 80 14.38 1.63 13.03
CA ASN A 80 13.56 2.09 14.15
C ASN A 80 12.07 1.82 13.84
N PRO A 81 11.35 1.01 14.66
CA PRO A 81 9.98 0.62 14.38
C PRO A 81 8.98 1.78 14.40
N THR A 82 9.35 2.93 15.01
CA THR A 82 8.49 4.12 15.08
C THR A 82 8.69 5.08 13.91
N TYR A 83 9.65 4.81 13.02
CA TYR A 83 10.00 5.68 11.90
C TYR A 83 9.64 5.05 10.56
N PHE A 84 8.81 5.74 9.79
CA PHE A 84 8.46 5.35 8.43
C PHE A 84 9.44 5.98 7.44
N GLY A 85 10.16 5.13 6.71
CA GLY A 85 10.82 5.53 5.47
C GLY A 85 9.79 5.54 4.35
N THR A 86 9.84 6.58 3.53
CA THR A 86 8.86 6.81 2.49
C THR A 86 9.48 6.66 1.11
N TYR A 87 8.73 5.98 0.25
CA TYR A 87 9.14 5.66 -1.10
C TYR A 87 7.98 5.87 -2.06
N ARG A 88 8.29 6.34 -3.26
CA ARG A 88 7.32 6.40 -4.36
C ARG A 88 7.20 5.02 -4.99
N LEU A 89 5.98 4.53 -5.13
CA LEU A 89 5.59 3.35 -5.88
C LEU A 89 5.53 3.70 -7.36
N GLN A 90 6.26 2.94 -8.18
CA GLN A 90 6.25 3.04 -9.63
C GLN A 90 5.84 1.68 -10.20
N PHE A 91 4.55 1.54 -10.54
CA PHE A 91 4.06 0.33 -11.21
C PHE A 91 4.44 0.37 -12.69
N LEU A 92 5.19 -0.64 -13.14
CA LEU A 92 5.52 -0.82 -14.57
C LEU A 92 4.34 -1.44 -15.32
N VAL A 93 3.67 -2.37 -14.63
CA VAL A 93 2.41 -3.05 -14.97
C VAL A 93 1.70 -3.37 -13.64
N PRO A 94 0.42 -3.76 -13.61
CA PRO A 94 -0.32 -3.97 -12.35
C PRO A 94 0.30 -4.99 -11.37
N ASP A 95 1.12 -5.90 -11.89
CA ASP A 95 1.82 -6.96 -11.17
C ASP A 95 3.34 -6.73 -11.05
N SER A 96 3.86 -5.53 -11.38
CA SER A 96 5.29 -5.21 -11.21
C SER A 96 5.48 -3.80 -10.66
N VAL A 97 6.26 -3.68 -9.58
CA VAL A 97 6.48 -2.42 -8.88
C VAL A 97 7.95 -2.17 -8.56
N ARG A 98 8.36 -0.91 -8.70
CA ARG A 98 9.64 -0.37 -8.22
C ARG A 98 9.41 0.69 -7.16
N PHE A 99 10.46 0.94 -6.38
CA PHE A 99 10.46 1.91 -5.30
C PHE A 99 11.49 3.00 -5.58
N THR A 100 11.13 4.26 -5.39
CA THR A 100 12.08 5.38 -5.42
C THR A 100 12.08 6.05 -4.06
N ALA A 101 13.25 6.21 -3.44
CA ALA A 101 13.34 6.86 -2.13
C ALA A 101 12.81 8.31 -2.19
N ILE A 102 11.94 8.66 -1.24
CA ILE A 102 11.52 10.04 -0.99
C ILE A 102 12.27 10.55 0.24
N LEU A 103 12.10 9.86 1.37
CA LEU A 103 12.79 10.18 2.62
C LEU A 103 12.98 8.92 3.43
N ASP A 104 14.23 8.57 3.72
CA ASP A 104 14.52 7.49 4.64
C ASP A 104 15.84 7.75 5.39
N THR A 105 15.79 7.75 6.73
CA THR A 105 16.97 7.90 7.57
C THR A 105 17.67 6.57 7.89
N CYS A 106 17.00 5.44 7.69
CA CYS A 106 17.58 4.12 7.90
C CYS A 106 18.49 3.73 6.73
N ARG A 107 19.79 3.53 7.01
CA ARG A 107 20.80 3.26 5.98
C ARG A 107 20.49 1.99 5.19
N ASP A 108 20.25 0.87 5.87
CA ASP A 108 20.04 -0.43 5.22
C ASP A 108 18.84 -0.40 4.26
N ARG A 109 17.77 0.30 4.67
CA ARG A 109 16.55 0.44 3.88
C ARG A 109 16.73 1.38 2.69
N ARG A 110 17.49 2.48 2.84
CA ARG A 110 17.87 3.35 1.73
C ARG A 110 18.67 2.63 0.65
N GLU A 111 19.56 1.74 1.06
CA GLU A 111 20.43 1.00 0.15
C GLU A 111 19.67 -0.15 -0.52
N ALA A 112 18.80 -0.85 0.22
CA ALA A 112 18.08 -2.01 -0.29
C ALA A 112 16.82 -1.66 -1.11
N VAL A 113 15.88 -0.90 -0.54
CA VAL A 113 14.52 -0.77 -1.11
C VAL A 113 14.50 -0.19 -2.53
N PRO A 114 15.28 0.85 -2.88
CA PRO A 114 15.29 1.38 -4.24
C PRO A 114 15.84 0.43 -5.31
N THR A 115 16.55 -0.63 -4.91
CA THR A 115 17.06 -1.67 -5.82
C THR A 115 16.03 -2.76 -6.13
N LEU A 116 14.91 -2.77 -5.39
CA LEU A 116 13.89 -3.78 -5.53
C LEU A 116 13.01 -3.54 -6.77
N ALA A 117 12.77 -4.61 -7.51
CA ALA A 117 11.78 -4.69 -8.57
C ALA A 117 10.92 -5.93 -8.30
N LEU A 118 9.78 -5.74 -7.64
CA LEU A 118 8.95 -6.83 -7.15
C LEU A 118 7.87 -7.18 -8.17
N GLY A 119 7.72 -8.47 -8.46
CA GLY A 119 6.61 -9.05 -9.22
C GLY A 119 5.55 -9.65 -8.29
N ARG A 120 4.27 -9.51 -8.61
CA ARG A 120 3.18 -10.08 -7.81
C ARG A 120 3.13 -11.60 -8.01
N VAL A 121 3.01 -12.34 -6.90
CA VAL A 121 2.85 -13.78 -6.94
C VAL A 121 1.36 -14.10 -7.07
N THR A 122 0.93 -14.49 -8.27
CA THR A 122 -0.41 -15.04 -8.50
C THR A 122 -0.43 -16.54 -8.17
N PRO A 123 -1.41 -17.03 -7.40
CA PRO A 123 -1.61 -18.47 -7.24
C PRO A 123 -1.83 -19.12 -8.61
N GLY A 124 -0.97 -20.06 -9.00
CA GLY A 124 -1.13 -20.86 -10.22
C GLY A 124 -0.26 -20.50 -11.43
N LYS A 125 0.71 -19.58 -11.29
CA LYS A 125 1.76 -19.40 -12.30
C LYS A 125 3.10 -19.86 -11.69
N PRO A 126 3.77 -20.87 -12.28
CA PRO A 126 5.05 -21.39 -11.80
C PRO A 126 6.16 -20.33 -11.89
#